data_AF-U2YXF5-F1
#
_entry.id   AF-U2YXF5-F1
#
_cell.length_a   1.000
_cell.length_b   1.000
_cell.length_c   1.000
_cell.angle_alpha   90.00
_cell.angle_beta   90.00
_cell.angle_gamma   90.00
#
_symmetry.space_group_name_H-M   'P 1'
#
loop_
_entity.id
_entity.type
_entity.pdbx_description
1 polymer ?
#
loop_
_entity_poly.entity_id
_entity_poly.type
_entity_poly.pdbx_seq_one_letter_code
_entity_poly.pdbx_strand_id
1 'polypeptide(L)'
;MAAGWKATADAELLRRELRAARDELVRKRTDEGDPMTAASQLPLMPERDDEFLPLALMSVTDLETHIERLERDLTDLENGITDLDD
;
A
#
# COMPACT_ATOMS: atom_id res chain seq x y z
N MET A 1 -12.73 3.13 -26.95
CA MET A 1 -12.49 3.98 -25.77
C MET A 1 -12.77 3.18 -24.50
N ALA A 2 -11.86 2.31 -24.08
CA ALA A 2 -11.99 1.51 -22.85
C ALA A 2 -10.71 1.51 -21.99
N ALA A 3 -9.60 2.09 -22.48
CA ALA A 3 -8.30 2.07 -21.82
C ALA A 3 -8.21 3.10 -20.68
N GLY A 4 -8.77 4.30 -20.86
CA GLY A 4 -8.68 5.38 -19.86
C GLY A 4 -9.34 5.05 -18.52
N TRP A 5 -10.51 4.40 -18.51
CA TRP A 5 -11.22 4.08 -17.26
C TRP A 5 -10.58 2.92 -16.48
N LYS A 6 -9.87 2.03 -17.18
CA LYS A 6 -9.12 0.96 -16.54
C LYS A 6 -7.87 1.51 -15.86
N ALA A 7 -7.14 2.40 -16.52
CA ALA A 7 -5.95 3.03 -15.96
C ALA A 7 -6.28 3.88 -14.70
N THR A 8 -7.43 4.56 -14.67
CA THR A 8 -7.86 5.29 -13.46
C THR A 8 -8.23 4.34 -12.31
N ALA A 9 -8.91 3.23 -12.59
CA ALA A 9 -9.24 2.22 -11.57
C ALA A 9 -7.98 1.51 -11.03
N ASP A 10 -7.02 1.20 -11.90
CA ASP A 10 -5.74 0.61 -11.54
C ASP A 10 -4.92 1.59 -10.66
N ALA A 11 -4.94 2.90 -10.96
CA ALA A 11 -4.28 3.93 -10.15
C ALA A 11 -4.94 4.11 -8.76
N GLU A 12 -6.27 4.07 -8.68
CA GLU A 12 -6.98 4.09 -7.39
C GLU A 12 -6.66 2.88 -6.52
N LEU A 13 -6.54 1.69 -7.13
CA LEU A 13 -6.15 0.46 -6.45
C LEU A 13 -4.72 0.56 -5.90
N LEU A 14 -3.76 1.02 -6.71
CA LEU A 14 -2.38 1.25 -6.28
C LEU A 14 -2.29 2.26 -5.12
N ARG A 15 -3.10 3.33 -5.15
CA ARG A 15 -3.15 4.31 -4.04
C ARG A 15 -3.70 3.69 -2.75
N ARG A 16 -4.72 2.82 -2.84
CA ARG A 16 -5.27 2.11 -1.69
C ARG A 16 -4.23 1.15 -1.09
N GLU A 17 -3.54 0.40 -1.94
CA GLU A 17 -2.47 -0.51 -1.51
C GLU A 17 -1.29 0.23 -0.89
N LEU A 18 -0.84 1.34 -1.50
CA LEU A 18 0.24 2.18 -0.98
C LEU A 18 -0.09 2.72 0.41
N ARG A 19 -1.34 3.14 0.63
CA ARG A 19 -1.82 3.58 1.95
C ARG A 19 -1.77 2.44 2.96
N ALA A 20 -2.27 1.26 2.60
CA ALA A 20 -2.23 0.09 3.48
C ALA A 20 -0.79 -0.33 3.83
N ALA A 21 0.12 -0.31 2.85
CA ALA A 21 1.53 -0.64 3.06
C ALA A 21 2.23 0.36 4.00
N ARG A 22 1.96 1.66 3.85
CA ARG A 22 2.49 2.70 4.76
C ARG A 22 1.93 2.57 6.17
N ASP A 23 0.64 2.31 6.32
CA ASP A 23 0.01 2.11 7.63
C ASP A 23 0.61 0.88 8.35
N GLU A 24 0.87 -0.20 7.62
CA GLU A 24 1.52 -1.39 8.17
C GLU A 24 3.00 -1.13 8.52
N LEU A 25 3.72 -0.31 7.75
CA LEU A 25 5.10 0.08 8.06
C LEU A 25 5.17 0.86 9.38
N VAL A 26 4.25 1.80 9.56
CA VAL A 26 4.12 2.57 10.81
C VAL A 26 3.80 1.64 11.98
N ARG A 27 2.89 0.68 11.79
CA ARG A 27 2.56 -0.32 12.82
C ARG A 27 3.78 -1.14 13.22
N LYS A 28 4.47 -1.77 12.26
CA LYS A 28 5.66 -2.60 12.52
C LYS A 28 6.79 -1.81 13.20
N ARG A 29 7.06 -0.57 12.75
CA ARG A 29 8.06 0.31 13.39
C ARG A 29 7.66 0.74 14.80
N THR A 30 6.36 0.90 15.06
CA THR A 30 5.85 1.24 16.40
C THR A 30 5.94 0.03 17.34
N ASP A 31 5.62 -1.17 16.86
CA ASP A 31 5.75 -2.43 17.60
C ASP A 31 7.22 -2.77 17.94
N GLU A 32 8.18 -2.45 17.04
CA GLU A 32 9.62 -2.62 17.30
C GLU A 32 10.17 -1.62 18.34
N GLY A 33 9.56 -0.44 18.48
CA GLY A 33 10.04 0.65 19.33
C GLY A 33 9.48 0.65 20.75
N ASP A 34 8.33 0.03 21.01
CA ASP A 34 7.67 0.05 22.31
C ASP A 34 7.12 -1.33 22.72
N PRO A 35 7.89 -2.12 23.51
CA PRO A 35 7.48 -3.47 23.91
C PRO A 35 6.27 -3.49 24.85
N MET A 36 5.82 -2.34 25.37
CA MET A 36 4.69 -2.26 26.29
C MET A 36 3.32 -2.21 25.55
N THR A 37 3.33 -1.91 24.24
CA THR A 37 2.11 -1.76 23.43
C THR A 37 1.68 -3.03 22.71
N ALA A 38 2.60 -3.97 22.50
CA ALA A 38 2.39 -5.22 21.78
C ALA A 38 1.31 -6.15 22.40
N ALA A 39 0.97 -5.96 23.69
CA ALA A 39 -0.05 -6.75 24.37
C ALA A 39 -1.45 -6.09 24.45
N SER A 40 -1.58 -4.79 24.15
CA SER A 40 -2.81 -4.02 24.39
C SER A 40 -3.37 -3.29 23.16
N GLN A 41 -2.72 -3.40 21.99
CA GLN A 41 -3.18 -2.77 20.76
C GLN A 41 -3.39 -3.79 19.64
N LEU A 42 -4.30 -4.73 19.87
CA LEU A 42 -5.16 -5.17 18.77
C LEU A 42 -6.34 -4.18 18.69
N PRO A 43 -6.22 -3.01 18.03
CA PRO A 43 -7.43 -2.42 17.48
C PRO A 43 -7.88 -3.42 16.42
N LEU A 44 -8.99 -4.09 16.72
CA LEU A 44 -9.82 -4.84 15.79
C LEU A 44 -9.68 -4.24 14.39
N MET A 45 -8.91 -4.86 13.49
CA MET A 45 -8.88 -4.43 12.10
C MET A 45 -10.24 -4.81 11.52
N PRO A 46 -11.09 -3.85 11.12
CA PRO A 46 -12.44 -4.20 10.66
C PRO A 46 -12.42 -4.91 9.30
N GLU A 47 -11.35 -4.77 8.53
CA GLU A 47 -11.30 -5.22 7.13
C GLU A 47 -9.88 -5.69 6.81
N ARG A 48 -9.47 -6.86 7.35
CA ARG A 48 -8.41 -7.63 6.69
C ARG A 48 -9.05 -8.23 5.44
N ASP A 49 -9.18 -7.42 4.38
CA ASP A 49 -9.34 -8.00 3.05
C ASP A 49 -8.14 -8.94 2.84
N ASP A 50 -8.39 -10.16 2.37
CA ASP A 50 -7.33 -11.16 2.12
C ASP A 50 -6.20 -10.60 1.22
N GLU A 51 -6.49 -9.53 0.46
CA GLU A 51 -5.55 -8.78 -0.36
C GLU A 51 -4.43 -8.07 0.44
N PHE A 52 -4.65 -7.71 1.70
CA PHE A 52 -3.66 -7.00 2.54
C PHE A 52 -2.94 -7.90 3.55
N LEU A 53 -3.37 -9.17 3.67
CA LEU A 53 -2.66 -10.18 4.48
C LEU A 53 -1.18 -10.32 4.08
N PRO A 54 -0.78 -10.25 2.79
CA PRO A 54 0.62 -10.30 2.39
C PRO A 54 1.46 -9.17 3.00
N LEU A 55 0.93 -7.94 3.09
CA LEU A 55 1.64 -6.79 3.67
C LEU A 55 1.95 -7.01 5.14
N ALA A 56 1.01 -7.61 5.88
CA ALA A 56 1.19 -7.93 7.29
C ALA A 56 2.29 -8.99 7.53
N LEU A 57 2.53 -9.86 6.55
CA LEU A 57 3.57 -10.89 6.61
C LEU A 57 4.95 -10.40 6.15
N MET A 58 5.02 -9.27 5.43
CA MET A 58 6.28 -8.68 4.99
C MET A 58 7.12 -8.15 6.16
N SER A 59 8.44 -8.23 6.04
CA SER A 59 9.35 -7.53 6.94
C SER A 59 9.32 -6.03 6.68
N VAL A 60 9.83 -5.22 7.61
CA VAL A 60 9.95 -3.76 7.43
C VAL A 60 10.70 -3.42 6.13
N THR A 61 11.81 -4.10 5.87
CA THR A 61 12.63 -3.89 4.65
C THR A 61 11.89 -4.30 3.37
N ASP A 62 11.16 -5.41 3.40
CA ASP A 62 10.37 -5.85 2.24
C ASP A 62 9.22 -4.87 1.97
N LEU A 63 8.60 -4.35 3.03
CA LEU A 63 7.50 -3.40 2.95
C LEU A 63 7.96 -2.04 2.41
N GLU A 64 9.15 -1.56 2.79
CA GLU A 64 9.79 -0.38 2.20
C GLU A 64 10.04 -0.56 0.70
N THR A 65 10.63 -1.70 0.31
CA THR A 65 10.87 -2.03 -1.10
C THR A 65 9.55 -2.13 -1.89
N HIS A 66 8.50 -2.68 -1.27
CA HIS A 66 7.17 -2.78 -1.88
C HIS A 66 6.54 -1.39 -2.07
N ILE A 67 6.66 -0.49 -1.10
CA ILE A 67 6.22 0.91 -1.20
C ILE A 67 6.91 1.62 -2.36
N GLU A 68 8.24 1.50 -2.48
CA GLU A 68 8.99 2.11 -3.59
C GLU A 68 8.51 1.60 -4.96
N ARG A 69 8.21 0.30 -5.06
CA ARG A 69 7.64 -0.28 -6.29
C ARG A 69 6.27 0.32 -6.59
N LEU A 70 5.37 0.38 -5.61
CA LEU A 70 4.02 0.95 -5.78
C LEU A 70 4.05 2.43 -6.17
N GLU A 71 4.96 3.22 -5.60
CA GLU A 71 5.14 4.64 -5.95
C GLU A 71 5.59 4.80 -7.40
N ARG A 72 6.52 3.96 -7.86
CA ARG A 72 6.97 3.93 -9.24
C ARG A 72 5.85 3.49 -10.18
N ASP A 73 5.19 2.38 -9.89
CA ASP A 73 4.11 1.84 -10.71
C ASP A 73 2.96 2.85 -10.84
N LEU A 74 2.64 3.57 -9.76
CA LEU A 74 1.64 4.64 -9.76
C LEU A 74 2.09 5.82 -10.64
N THR A 75 3.35 6.25 -10.52
CA THR A 75 3.92 7.34 -11.33
C THR A 75 3.96 6.97 -12.81
N ASP A 76 4.38 5.76 -13.14
CA ASP A 76 4.44 5.23 -14.50
C ASP A 76 3.02 5.16 -15.10
N LEU A 77 2.02 4.77 -14.30
CA LEU A 77 0.62 4.73 -14.71
C LEU A 77 0.03 6.14 -14.91
N GLU A 78 0.28 7.08 -14.00
CA GLU A 78 -0.17 8.48 -14.11
C GLU A 78 0.47 9.20 -15.30
N ASN A 79 1.76 8.95 -15.56
CA ASN A 79 2.46 9.49 -16.73
C ASN A 79 1.94 8.88 -18.03
N GLY A 80 1.69 7.56 -18.06
CA GLY A 80 1.11 6.89 -19.23
C GLY A 80 -0.33 7.31 -19.53
N ILE A 81 -1.09 7.76 -18.53
CA ILE A 81 -2.40 8.40 -18.71
C ILE A 81 -2.24 9.79 -19.31
N THR A 82 -1.21 10.54 -18.89
CA THR A 82 -0.93 11.90 -19.39
C THR A 82 -0.49 11.89 -20.85
N ASP A 83 0.29 10.89 -21.28
CA ASP A 83 0.76 10.74 -22.67
C ASP A 83 -0.35 10.30 -23.66
N LEU A 84 -1.53 9.88 -23.16
CA LEU A 84 -2.68 9.47 -23.98
C LEU A 84 -3.65 10.63 -24.30
N ASP A 85 -3.43 11.81 -23.73
CA ASP A 85 -4.29 13.00 -23.85
C ASP A 85 -3.71 14.10 -24.78
N ASP A 86 -2.63 13.84 -25.54
CA ASP A 86 -2.02 14.77 -26.51
C ASP A 86 -2.20 14.32 -27.99
#